data_AF-A0A8C5SLP9-F1
#
_entry.id   AF-A0A8C5SLP9-F1
#
_cell.length_a   1.000
_cell.length_b   1.000
_cell.length_c   1.000
_cell.angle_alpha   90.00
_cell.angle_beta   90.00
_cell.angle_gamma   90.00
#
_symmetry.space_group_name_H-M   'P 1'
#
loop_
_entity.id
_entity.type
_entity.pdbx_description
1 polymer ?
#
loop_
_entity_poly.entity_id
_entity_poly.type
_entity_poly.pdbx_seq_one_letter_code
_entity_poly.pdbx_strand_id
1 'polypeptide(L)'
;MGCWFTWECLHLKFSGSACKIPPAPIRPTYNKMDKLGLFCFPFMKFVAHAASFIIFLGLLVFNASDRFEGISVLPNETVIDYPKQIFRVKTTQFTWTEMLIMIWVLGMMWSECKELWLEGPREYILQLWNVLDFGMLSIFIAAFTARLLAFLQATKAQNYVDKYIQETDLSVVTLPPNIEYFTYARDKWLPSDPQIISEGLYAIAVVLSFSRIAYILPANESFGPLQISLGRTVKDIFKFMVLFIMVFLAFMIGMFILYSYYLGAKVNAAFTTVEESFKTLFWSIFGLSEVTSVVLKYDHKFIENIGYVLYGIYNVTMVVVLLNMLIAMINSSYQEIEDDSDVEWKFARSKLWLSYFDDGKTLPPPFSLVPSPKSFFYFFMKIIKLLRCRRKRLQKDMEMGIGNSKSRLNLFSQSNSRVFESHSFNSILNQPSRYQQIMKRLIKRYVLKAQVDKENDEVNEGELKEIKQDISSLRYELLEDKSQATEELAILIHKLSEKLNPNISRCE
;
A
#
# COMPACT_ATOMS: atom_id res chain seq x y z
N MET A 1 1.25 38.00 10.68
CA MET A 1 1.09 37.92 9.22
C MET A 1 1.37 36.47 8.82
N GLY A 2 0.48 35.62 8.35
CA GLY A 2 -0.97 35.62 8.20
C GLY A 2 -1.31 34.20 7.73
N CYS A 3 -2.00 33.41 8.55
CA CYS A 3 -2.49 32.08 8.18
C CYS A 3 -4.02 32.14 8.17
N TRP A 4 -4.54 32.80 7.14
CA TRP A 4 -5.97 32.94 6.82
C TRP A 4 -6.32 32.27 5.48
N PHE A 5 -5.42 31.47 4.89
CA PHE A 5 -5.52 31.05 3.50
C PHE A 5 -6.12 29.66 3.23
N THR A 6 -6.67 28.96 4.21
CA THR A 6 -7.24 27.61 3.96
C THR A 6 -8.76 27.51 4.07
N TRP A 7 -9.48 28.59 4.39
CA TRP A 7 -10.95 28.55 4.49
C TRP A 7 -11.72 29.32 3.41
N GLU A 8 -11.10 30.30 2.75
CA GLU A 8 -11.80 31.11 1.73
C GLU A 8 -11.73 30.56 0.29
N CYS A 9 -10.85 29.59 0.01
CA CYS A 9 -10.78 28.99 -1.35
C CYS A 9 -11.89 27.97 -1.67
N LEU A 10 -12.75 27.60 -0.71
CA LEU A 10 -13.90 26.72 -0.98
C LEU A 10 -15.21 27.48 -1.28
N HIS A 11 -15.19 28.82 -1.29
CA HIS A 11 -16.40 29.64 -1.40
C HIS A 11 -16.66 30.26 -2.79
N LEU A 12 -15.95 29.81 -3.83
CA LEU A 12 -16.14 30.30 -5.20
C LEU A 12 -16.75 29.24 -6.13
N LYS A 13 -18.01 29.53 -6.50
CA LYS A 13 -18.76 29.04 -7.67
C LYS A 13 -19.22 27.57 -7.70
N PHE A 14 -20.24 27.27 -6.91
CA PHE A 14 -21.39 26.48 -7.39
C PHE A 14 -22.63 27.40 -7.47
N SER A 15 -22.60 28.36 -8.39
CA SER A 15 -23.81 29.01 -8.91
C SER A 15 -23.89 28.63 -10.38
N GLY A 16 -24.74 27.66 -10.68
CA GLY A 16 -24.86 27.10 -12.02
C GLY A 16 -25.57 25.76 -12.00
N SER A 17 -26.90 25.82 -12.10
CA SER A 17 -27.72 24.79 -12.76
C SER A 17 -27.69 23.38 -12.14
N ALA A 18 -28.44 23.16 -11.06
CA ALA A 18 -28.89 21.82 -10.69
C ALA A 18 -30.43 21.80 -10.60
N CYS A 19 -31.01 20.91 -11.41
CA CYS A 19 -32.42 20.68 -11.65
C CYS A 19 -33.32 20.74 -10.41
N LYS A 20 -34.49 21.36 -10.60
CA LYS A 20 -35.69 21.17 -9.78
C LYS A 20 -36.04 19.67 -9.73
N ILE A 21 -35.84 19.04 -8.59
CA ILE A 21 -36.39 17.71 -8.26
C ILE A 21 -37.67 17.97 -7.44
N PRO A 22 -38.83 17.42 -7.81
CA PRO A 22 -40.07 17.65 -7.07
C PRO A 22 -40.04 16.98 -5.69
N PRO A 23 -40.70 17.55 -4.66
CA PRO A 23 -40.70 16.98 -3.31
C PRO A 23 -41.61 15.75 -3.26
N ALA A 24 -41.02 14.58 -3.00
CA ALA A 24 -41.73 13.37 -2.58
C ALA A 24 -41.95 13.38 -1.06
N PRO A 25 -43.01 12.72 -0.54
CA PRO A 25 -43.66 13.11 0.70
C PRO A 25 -42.92 12.62 1.95
N ILE A 26 -43.00 13.48 2.96
CA ILE A 26 -42.48 13.40 4.30
C ILE A 26 -42.92 12.08 4.99
N ARG A 27 -41.95 11.25 5.40
CA ARG A 27 -42.09 10.36 6.57
C ARG A 27 -41.26 10.94 7.71
N PRO A 28 -41.84 11.19 8.89
CA PRO A 28 -41.12 11.79 10.00
C PRO A 28 -40.50 10.70 10.87
N THR A 29 -39.17 10.60 10.91
CA THR A 29 -38.48 9.96 12.03
C THR A 29 -37.13 10.62 12.28
N TYR A 30 -37.08 11.39 13.37
CA TYR A 30 -35.90 11.75 14.17
C TYR A 30 -34.83 12.65 13.52
N ASN A 31 -35.16 13.94 13.40
CA ASN A 31 -34.18 15.02 13.27
C ASN A 31 -33.58 15.38 14.65
N LYS A 32 -32.33 14.97 14.87
CA LYS A 32 -31.35 15.59 15.79
C LYS A 32 -29.93 15.09 15.49
N MET A 33 -29.49 15.22 14.24
CA MET A 33 -28.09 15.03 13.81
C MET A 33 -27.73 16.05 12.71
N ASP A 34 -28.26 17.27 12.83
CA ASP A 34 -28.16 18.28 11.78
C ASP A 34 -26.82 19.03 11.92
N LYS A 35 -26.02 18.97 10.84
CA LYS A 35 -24.65 19.50 10.62
C LYS A 35 -23.46 18.59 10.93
N LEU A 36 -23.43 17.85 12.04
CA LEU A 36 -22.26 16.99 12.34
C LEU A 36 -22.27 15.65 11.57
N GLY A 37 -23.43 15.22 11.06
CA GLY A 37 -23.56 14.03 10.20
C GLY A 37 -22.88 14.16 8.82
N LEU A 38 -22.46 15.36 8.42
CA LEU A 38 -21.70 15.56 7.18
C LEU A 38 -20.30 14.91 7.24
N PHE A 39 -19.73 14.74 8.43
CA PHE A 39 -18.45 14.04 8.62
C PHE A 39 -18.55 12.52 8.40
N CYS A 40 -19.77 11.98 8.28
CA CYS A 40 -19.97 10.57 7.93
C CYS A 40 -19.80 10.30 6.43
N PHE A 41 -19.74 11.34 5.57
CA PHE A 41 -19.49 11.16 4.14
C PHE A 41 -18.07 10.63 3.90
N PRO A 42 -17.89 9.59 3.07
CA PRO A 42 -16.58 8.99 2.77
C PRO A 42 -15.53 9.99 2.26
N PHE A 43 -15.96 10.95 1.45
CA PHE A 43 -15.10 12.04 0.99
C PHE A 43 -14.58 12.90 2.14
N MET A 44 -15.46 13.28 3.08
CA MET A 44 -15.06 14.07 4.25
C MET A 44 -14.14 13.27 5.18
N LYS A 45 -14.37 11.96 5.33
CA LYS A 45 -13.43 11.07 6.05
C LYS A 45 -12.05 11.11 5.40
N PHE A 46 -11.96 10.90 4.08
CA PHE A 46 -10.69 10.94 3.35
C PHE A 46 -9.94 12.27 3.54
N VAL A 47 -10.64 13.40 3.34
CA VAL A 47 -10.04 14.74 3.51
C VAL A 47 -9.57 14.96 4.95
N ALA A 48 -10.34 14.53 5.95
CA ALA A 48 -9.95 14.67 7.35
C ALA A 48 -8.71 13.82 7.70
N HIS A 49 -8.62 12.58 7.19
CA HIS A 49 -7.43 11.73 7.36
C HIS A 49 -6.20 12.32 6.64
N ALA A 50 -6.36 12.80 5.41
CA ALA A 50 -5.28 13.45 4.67
C ALA A 50 -4.81 14.75 5.35
N ALA A 51 -5.73 15.59 5.80
CA ALA A 51 -5.42 16.83 6.51
C ALA A 51 -4.70 16.58 7.84
N SER A 52 -5.15 15.58 8.61
CA SER A 52 -4.45 15.17 9.84
C SER A 52 -3.01 14.74 9.54
N PHE A 53 -2.81 13.97 8.47
CA PHE A 53 -1.48 13.52 8.09
C PHE A 53 -0.57 14.68 7.63
N ILE A 54 -1.11 15.65 6.88
CA ILE A 54 -0.36 16.86 6.51
C ILE A 54 0.01 17.67 7.76
N ILE A 55 -0.88 17.81 8.73
CA ILE A 55 -0.59 18.48 10.01
C ILE A 55 0.51 17.73 10.77
N PHE A 56 0.49 16.39 10.77
CA PHE A 56 1.55 15.58 11.37
C PHE A 56 2.92 15.85 10.72
N LEU A 57 3.00 15.91 9.39
CA LEU A 57 4.24 16.27 8.70
C LEU A 57 4.68 17.71 9.02
N GLY A 58 3.72 18.64 9.08
CA GLY A 58 3.97 20.01 9.52
C GLY A 58 4.54 20.09 10.95
N LEU A 59 4.04 19.26 11.87
CA LEU A 59 4.56 19.16 13.24
C LEU A 59 6.00 18.61 13.27
N LEU A 60 6.33 17.64 12.40
CA LEU A 60 7.71 17.13 12.29
C LEU A 60 8.67 18.23 11.80
N VAL A 61 8.26 19.02 10.80
CA VAL A 61 9.05 20.15 10.30
C VAL A 61 9.17 21.25 11.36
N PHE A 62 8.09 21.56 12.06
CA PHE A 62 8.09 22.53 13.16
C PHE A 62 8.99 22.08 14.32
N ASN A 63 9.05 20.78 14.64
CA ASN A 63 9.99 20.27 15.64
C ASN A 63 11.47 20.45 15.25
N ALA A 64 11.75 20.60 13.95
CA ALA A 64 13.08 20.87 13.43
C ALA A 64 13.37 22.38 13.24
N SER A 65 12.35 23.24 13.27
CA SER A 65 12.47 24.65 12.84
C SER A 65 13.42 25.48 13.70
N ASP A 66 13.50 25.18 15.01
CA ASP A 66 14.38 25.89 15.95
C ASP A 66 15.86 25.79 15.57
N ARG A 67 16.23 24.87 14.67
CA ARG A 67 17.61 24.63 14.21
C ARG A 67 17.87 25.07 12.77
N PHE A 68 16.92 25.73 12.09
CA PHE A 68 17.07 26.09 10.67
C PHE A 68 18.15 27.15 10.41
N GLU A 69 18.38 28.08 11.35
CA GLU A 69 19.45 29.08 11.25
C GLU A 69 20.82 28.54 11.67
N GLY A 70 20.89 27.27 12.08
CA GLY A 70 22.07 26.65 12.68
C GLY A 70 22.06 26.73 14.21
N ILE A 71 22.91 25.92 14.85
CA ILE A 71 23.04 25.89 16.31
C ILE A 71 24.14 26.88 16.73
N SER A 72 23.85 27.72 17.73
CA SER A 72 24.78 28.76 18.22
C SER A 72 25.89 28.24 19.12
N VAL A 73 25.71 27.07 19.74
CA VAL A 73 26.64 26.46 20.70
C VAL A 73 27.44 25.35 20.04
N LEU A 74 28.73 25.28 20.32
CA LEU A 74 29.59 24.22 19.78
C LEU A 74 29.32 22.86 20.47
N PRO A 75 29.57 21.72 19.79
CA PRO A 75 29.28 20.38 20.34
C PRO A 75 30.07 20.00 21.61
N ASN A 76 31.17 20.70 21.89
CA ASN A 76 32.06 20.50 23.05
C ASN A 76 31.68 21.36 24.25
N GLU A 77 30.82 22.38 24.07
CA GLU A 77 30.42 23.29 25.14
C GLU A 77 29.12 22.83 25.82
N THR A 78 29.10 22.88 27.15
CA THR A 78 27.92 22.52 27.96
C THR A 78 27.24 23.77 28.50
N VAL A 79 25.97 23.99 28.15
CA VAL A 79 25.17 25.12 28.65
C VAL A 79 24.09 24.61 29.62
N ILE A 80 24.25 24.91 30.90
CA ILE A 80 23.33 24.55 31.98
C ILE A 80 22.53 25.77 32.45
N ASP A 81 21.29 25.57 32.94
CA ASP A 81 20.44 26.68 33.40
C ASP A 81 20.74 27.08 34.85
N TYR A 82 21.15 26.12 35.67
CA TYR A 82 21.61 26.32 37.04
C TYR A 82 22.77 25.37 37.36
N PRO A 83 23.70 25.76 38.26
CA PRO A 83 24.99 25.07 38.42
C PRO A 83 24.90 23.65 39.01
N LYS A 84 23.75 23.28 39.61
CA LYS A 84 23.46 21.93 40.11
C LYS A 84 22.80 21.00 39.07
N GLN A 85 22.45 21.51 37.89
CA GLN A 85 21.77 20.74 36.85
C GLN A 85 22.76 19.86 36.08
N ILE A 86 22.41 18.59 35.90
CA ILE A 86 23.11 17.71 34.97
C ILE A 86 22.74 18.10 33.53
N PHE A 87 23.75 18.38 32.72
CA PHE A 87 23.61 18.76 31.31
C PHE A 87 22.71 17.81 30.51
N ARG A 88 22.79 16.50 30.78
CA ARG A 88 21.97 15.49 30.10
C ARG A 88 20.48 15.65 30.32
N VAL A 89 20.01 16.18 31.45
CA VAL A 89 18.56 16.38 31.69
C VAL A 89 18.00 17.42 30.74
N LYS A 90 18.73 18.53 30.54
CA LYS A 90 18.32 19.62 29.65
C LYS A 90 18.22 19.20 28.18
N THR A 91 19.17 18.38 27.73
CA THR A 91 19.17 17.85 26.36
C THR A 91 18.12 16.76 26.15
N THR A 92 17.81 15.99 27.20
CA THR A 92 16.93 14.82 27.08
C THR A 92 15.48 15.06 27.50
N GLN A 93 15.10 16.23 27.99
CA GLN A 93 13.71 16.57 28.29
C GLN A 93 12.82 16.55 27.04
N PHE A 94 11.53 16.24 27.22
CA PHE A 94 10.55 16.23 26.13
C PHE A 94 9.97 17.63 25.90
N THR A 95 9.91 18.05 24.65
CA THR A 95 9.21 19.30 24.26
C THR A 95 7.72 19.04 24.03
N TRP A 96 6.90 20.11 24.08
CA TRP A 96 5.47 20.00 23.83
C TRP A 96 5.15 19.46 22.43
N THR A 97 5.98 19.81 21.43
CA THR A 97 5.87 19.31 20.06
C THR A 97 6.12 17.80 19.99
N GLU A 98 7.16 17.29 20.67
CA GLU A 98 7.45 15.87 20.75
C GLU A 98 6.32 15.08 21.42
N MET A 99 5.73 15.61 22.50
CA MET A 99 4.58 15.00 23.17
C MET A 99 3.37 14.88 22.22
N LEU A 100 3.09 15.91 21.41
CA LEU A 100 2.03 15.87 20.40
C LEU A 100 2.32 14.82 19.32
N ILE A 101 3.56 14.75 18.83
CA ILE A 101 3.99 13.75 17.84
C ILE A 101 3.82 12.34 18.42
N MET A 102 4.20 12.09 19.68
CA MET A 102 4.00 10.80 20.33
C MET A 102 2.53 10.39 20.39
N ILE A 103 1.63 11.32 20.73
CA ILE A 103 0.19 11.05 20.73
C ILE A 103 -0.31 10.69 19.32
N TRP A 104 0.18 11.38 18.28
CA TRP A 104 -0.15 11.08 16.88
C TRP A 104 0.33 9.69 16.47
N VAL A 105 1.58 9.34 16.77
CA VAL A 105 2.16 8.02 16.45
C VAL A 105 1.39 6.90 17.15
N LEU A 106 1.03 7.07 18.43
CA LEU A 106 0.19 6.11 19.14
C LEU A 106 -1.21 5.97 18.50
N GLY A 107 -1.81 7.07 18.07
CA GLY A 107 -3.09 7.07 17.36
C GLY A 107 -3.02 6.36 16.01
N MET A 108 -1.92 6.53 15.26
CA MET A 108 -1.67 5.83 14.00
C MET A 108 -1.43 4.34 14.24
N MET A 109 -0.58 3.96 15.19
CA MET A 109 -0.32 2.56 15.55
C MET A 109 -1.60 1.84 15.99
N TRP A 110 -2.45 2.50 16.77
CA TRP A 110 -3.74 1.94 17.15
C TRP A 110 -4.67 1.73 15.96
N SER A 111 -4.65 2.61 14.96
CA SER A 111 -5.40 2.44 13.72
C SER A 111 -4.91 1.24 12.91
N GLU A 112 -3.59 1.12 12.73
CA GLU A 112 -2.99 -0.02 12.01
C GLU A 112 -3.27 -1.35 12.71
N CYS A 113 -3.18 -1.40 14.05
CA CYS A 113 -3.51 -2.60 14.82
C CYS A 113 -4.97 -3.03 14.63
N LYS A 114 -5.91 -2.08 14.48
CA LYS A 114 -7.31 -2.42 14.18
C LYS A 114 -7.46 -2.97 12.77
N GLU A 115 -6.79 -2.37 11.79
CA GLU A 115 -6.82 -2.81 10.39
C GLU A 115 -6.26 -4.22 10.25
N LEU A 116 -5.10 -4.49 10.86
CA LEU A 116 -4.49 -5.82 10.92
C LEU A 116 -5.41 -6.86 11.58
N TRP A 117 -6.19 -6.47 12.59
CA TRP A 117 -7.10 -7.39 13.27
C TRP A 117 -8.39 -7.66 12.47
N LEU A 118 -8.86 -6.70 11.67
CA LEU A 118 -10.07 -6.84 10.85
C LEU A 118 -9.80 -7.62 9.55
N GLU A 119 -8.72 -7.29 8.83
CA GLU A 119 -8.33 -7.95 7.58
C GLU A 119 -7.65 -9.31 7.83
N GLY A 120 -6.95 -9.42 8.95
CA GLY A 120 -6.11 -10.57 9.28
C GLY A 120 -4.70 -10.46 8.69
N PRO A 121 -3.72 -11.17 9.28
CA PRO A 121 -2.30 -10.97 8.99
C PRO A 121 -1.89 -11.34 7.56
N ARG A 122 -2.57 -12.31 6.94
CA ARG A 122 -2.22 -12.78 5.59
C ARG A 122 -2.53 -11.73 4.53
N GLU A 123 -3.72 -11.14 4.59
CA GLU A 123 -4.15 -10.12 3.62
C GLU A 123 -3.37 -8.83 3.83
N TYR A 124 -3.09 -8.47 5.09
CA TYR A 124 -2.29 -7.29 5.43
C TYR A 124 -0.87 -7.33 4.86
N ILE A 125 -0.14 -8.44 5.01
CA ILE A 125 1.26 -8.56 4.55
C ILE A 125 1.38 -8.61 3.02
N LEU A 126 0.33 -9.06 2.30
CA LEU A 126 0.32 -9.06 0.84
C LEU A 126 0.35 -7.63 0.26
N GLN A 127 -0.10 -6.63 1.02
CA GLN A 127 -0.02 -5.22 0.65
C GLN A 127 1.28 -4.60 1.17
N LEU A 128 2.29 -4.47 0.29
CA LEU A 128 3.62 -3.91 0.63
C LEU A 128 3.56 -2.54 1.33
N TRP A 129 2.59 -1.74 0.91
CA TRP A 129 2.25 -0.45 1.50
C TRP A 129 1.95 -0.58 3.02
N ASN A 130 1.07 -1.51 3.40
CA ASN A 130 0.72 -1.74 4.81
C ASN A 130 1.95 -2.17 5.64
N VAL A 131 2.85 -2.96 5.04
CA VAL A 131 4.12 -3.35 5.68
C VAL A 131 5.05 -2.15 5.88
N LEU A 132 5.11 -1.22 4.92
CA LEU A 132 5.87 0.03 5.04
C LEU A 132 5.31 0.90 6.18
N ASP A 133 3.98 1.05 6.26
CA ASP A 133 3.32 1.83 7.31
C ASP A 133 3.58 1.25 8.70
N PHE A 134 3.44 -0.07 8.87
CA PHE A 134 3.76 -0.76 10.12
C PHE A 134 5.25 -0.62 10.48
N GLY A 135 6.13 -0.77 9.49
CA GLY A 135 7.58 -0.59 9.65
C GLY A 135 7.93 0.83 10.13
N MET A 136 7.41 1.86 9.46
CA MET A 136 7.61 3.25 9.82
C MET A 136 7.15 3.56 11.25
N LEU A 137 5.95 3.09 11.64
CA LEU A 137 5.44 3.30 13.00
C LEU A 137 6.25 2.54 14.06
N SER A 138 6.74 1.34 13.73
CA SER A 138 7.61 0.57 14.63
C SER A 138 8.93 1.29 14.89
N ILE A 139 9.51 1.94 13.88
CA ILE A 139 10.75 2.72 14.00
C ILE A 139 10.49 3.98 14.86
N PHE A 140 9.36 4.67 14.69
CA PHE A 140 9.01 5.79 15.58
C PHE A 140 8.90 5.36 17.05
N ILE A 141 8.24 4.23 17.33
CA ILE A 141 8.14 3.71 18.70
C ILE A 141 9.52 3.32 19.24
N ALA A 142 10.37 2.67 18.43
CA ALA A 142 11.73 2.35 18.82
C ALA A 142 12.56 3.60 19.15
N ALA A 143 12.43 4.66 18.35
CA ALA A 143 13.09 5.94 18.62
C ALA A 143 12.61 6.57 19.94
N PHE A 144 11.29 6.70 20.14
CA PHE A 144 10.74 7.29 21.38
C PHE A 144 11.03 6.44 22.62
N THR A 145 11.08 5.12 22.51
CA THR A 145 11.46 4.25 23.64
C THR A 145 12.95 4.42 23.99
N ALA A 146 13.85 4.50 23.01
CA ALA A 146 15.26 4.82 23.26
C ALA A 146 15.43 6.21 23.91
N ARG A 147 14.66 7.21 23.44
CA ARG A 147 14.61 8.57 24.03
C ARG A 147 14.14 8.54 25.48
N LEU A 148 13.08 7.79 25.77
CA LEU A 148 12.55 7.62 27.12
C LEU A 148 13.57 6.96 28.05
N LEU A 149 14.29 5.94 27.58
CA LEU A 149 15.37 5.30 28.34
C LEU A 149 16.49 6.28 28.68
N ALA A 150 16.92 7.12 27.71
CA ALA A 150 17.91 8.17 27.94
C ALA A 150 17.44 9.19 29.00
N PHE A 151 16.17 9.62 28.92
CA PHE A 151 15.57 10.52 29.90
C PHE A 151 15.48 9.90 31.31
N LEU A 152 15.10 8.62 31.42
CA LEU A 152 15.05 7.91 32.69
C LEU A 152 16.43 7.75 33.33
N GLN A 153 17.49 7.57 32.55
CA GLN A 153 18.86 7.51 33.06
C GLN A 153 19.33 8.89 33.55
N ALA A 154 19.07 9.95 32.77
CA ALA A 154 19.43 11.32 33.14
C ALA A 154 18.71 11.79 34.41
N THR A 155 17.41 11.49 34.55
CA THR A 155 16.63 11.84 35.76
C THR A 155 17.09 11.05 36.98
N LYS A 156 17.46 9.78 36.84
CA LYS A 156 18.09 9.01 37.94
C LYS A 156 19.41 9.63 38.39
N ALA A 157 20.23 10.09 37.45
CA ALA A 157 21.48 10.77 37.75
C ALA A 157 21.23 12.10 38.49
N GLN A 158 20.25 12.89 38.06
CA GLN A 158 19.89 14.15 38.72
C GLN A 158 19.41 13.91 40.16
N ASN A 159 18.50 12.94 40.34
CA ASN A 159 18.01 12.57 41.67
C ASN A 159 19.13 12.10 42.61
N TYR A 160 20.18 11.46 42.08
CA TYR A 160 21.35 11.09 42.86
C TYR A 160 22.14 12.33 43.30
N VAL A 161 22.43 13.25 42.37
CA VAL A 161 23.12 14.52 42.67
C VAL A 161 22.34 15.32 43.72
N ASP A 162 21.02 15.45 43.56
CA ASP A 162 20.19 16.23 44.47
C ASP A 162 20.14 15.64 45.89
N LYS A 163 20.22 14.31 46.03
CA LYS A 163 20.14 13.62 47.32
C LYS A 163 21.47 13.54 48.06
N TYR A 164 22.58 13.32 47.35
CA TYR A 164 23.88 13.03 47.96
C TYR A 164 24.85 14.21 47.97
N ILE A 165 24.63 15.23 47.13
CA ILE A 165 25.53 16.38 47.01
C ILE A 165 24.87 17.62 47.61
N GLN A 166 25.46 18.12 48.69
CA GLN A 166 24.99 19.31 49.40
C GLN A 166 25.51 20.62 48.80
N GLU A 167 26.60 20.56 48.04
CA GLU A 167 27.20 21.73 47.37
C GLU A 167 26.28 22.34 46.30
N THR A 168 26.42 23.64 46.08
CA THR A 168 25.61 24.42 45.13
C THR A 168 26.05 24.22 43.68
N ASP A 169 27.34 23.95 43.45
CA ASP A 169 27.94 23.87 42.13
C ASP A 169 28.54 22.50 41.84
N LEU A 170 28.11 21.87 40.73
CA LEU A 170 28.52 20.52 40.36
C LEU A 170 29.99 20.44 39.89
N SER A 171 30.56 21.56 39.43
CA SER A 171 31.95 21.63 38.93
C SER A 171 33.02 21.58 40.02
N VAL A 172 32.63 21.82 41.28
CA VAL A 172 33.55 21.88 42.43
C VAL A 172 33.77 20.48 43.03
N VAL A 173 32.87 19.53 42.75
CA VAL A 173 32.86 18.19 43.33
C VAL A 173 33.21 17.13 42.28
N THR A 174 34.14 16.24 42.62
CA THR A 174 34.44 15.06 41.79
C THR A 174 33.33 14.02 41.95
N LEU A 175 32.59 13.77 40.87
CA LEU A 175 31.49 12.80 40.82
C LEU A 175 32.00 11.36 40.65
N PRO A 176 31.20 10.35 41.02
CA PRO A 176 31.44 8.98 40.59
C PRO A 176 31.42 8.89 39.04
N PRO A 177 32.26 8.06 38.42
CA PRO A 177 32.43 8.03 36.96
C PRO A 177 31.12 7.72 36.20
N ASN A 178 30.24 6.91 36.80
CA ASN A 178 28.92 6.59 36.22
C ASN A 178 27.97 7.79 36.15
N ILE A 179 28.13 8.77 37.05
CA ILE A 179 27.30 9.99 37.10
C ILE A 179 27.98 11.11 36.31
N GLU A 180 29.31 11.18 36.38
CA GLU A 180 30.13 12.14 35.62
C GLU A 180 29.92 12.00 34.10
N TYR A 181 29.69 10.79 33.59
CA TYR A 181 29.35 10.60 32.17
C TYR A 181 28.19 11.50 31.69
N PHE A 182 27.19 11.75 32.54
CA PHE A 182 26.02 12.56 32.19
C PHE A 182 26.29 14.07 32.21
N THR A 183 27.47 14.51 32.65
CA THR A 183 27.88 15.92 32.57
C THR A 183 28.66 16.23 31.28
N TYR A 184 29.09 15.21 30.53
CA TYR A 184 29.89 15.41 29.32
C TYR A 184 29.08 15.93 28.12
N ALA A 185 29.77 16.71 27.27
CA ALA A 185 29.28 17.19 25.99
C ALA A 185 29.27 16.07 24.93
N ARG A 186 28.73 16.36 23.73
CA ARG A 186 28.43 15.34 22.70
C ARG A 186 29.67 14.64 22.15
N ASP A 187 30.84 15.27 22.23
CA ASP A 187 32.13 14.75 21.79
C ASP A 187 32.57 13.47 22.53
N LYS A 188 32.19 13.35 23.80
CA LYS A 188 32.58 12.22 24.68
C LYS A 188 31.47 11.20 24.89
N TRP A 189 30.36 11.31 24.17
CA TRP A 189 29.27 10.34 24.28
C TRP A 189 29.69 8.98 23.74
N LEU A 190 29.22 7.92 24.40
CA LEU A 190 29.46 6.57 23.93
C LEU A 190 28.77 6.36 22.56
N PRO A 191 29.41 5.67 21.58
CA PRO A 191 28.79 5.44 20.28
C PRO A 191 27.45 4.68 20.34
N SER A 192 27.24 3.87 21.39
CA SER A 192 26.02 3.10 21.62
C SER A 192 25.01 3.80 22.55
N ASP A 193 25.18 5.10 22.79
CA ASP A 193 24.32 5.88 23.68
C ASP A 193 22.86 5.92 23.15
N PRO A 194 21.84 5.59 23.98
CA PRO A 194 20.45 5.53 23.54
C PRO A 194 19.92 6.81 22.88
N GLN A 195 20.48 7.98 23.22
CA GLN A 195 20.13 9.25 22.58
C GLN A 195 20.55 9.30 21.10
N ILE A 196 21.75 8.83 20.76
CA ILE A 196 22.25 8.80 19.37
C ILE A 196 21.42 7.83 18.55
N ILE A 197 21.12 6.65 19.11
CA ILE A 197 20.25 5.65 18.48
C ILE A 197 18.86 6.24 18.23
N SER A 198 18.29 6.94 19.22
CA SER A 198 17.01 7.62 19.07
C SER A 198 17.03 8.65 17.93
N GLU A 199 18.05 9.49 17.84
CA GLU A 199 18.18 10.50 16.78
C GLU A 199 18.29 9.87 15.39
N GLY A 200 19.09 8.81 15.26
CA GLY A 200 19.25 8.08 14.00
C GLY A 200 17.95 7.40 13.53
N LEU A 201 17.29 6.66 14.43
CA LEU A 201 16.01 6.01 14.11
C LEU A 201 14.91 7.04 13.83
N TYR A 202 14.86 8.15 14.58
CA TYR A 202 13.91 9.22 14.35
C TYR A 202 14.08 9.86 12.97
N ALA A 203 15.32 10.10 12.53
CA ALA A 203 15.60 10.64 11.19
C ALA A 203 15.10 9.70 10.08
N ILE A 204 15.35 8.38 10.20
CA ILE A 204 14.84 7.38 9.27
C ILE A 204 13.30 7.38 9.25
N ALA A 205 12.68 7.43 10.42
CA ALA A 205 11.22 7.46 10.55
C ALA A 205 10.60 8.71 9.91
N VAL A 206 11.24 9.88 10.03
CA VAL A 206 10.81 11.11 9.36
C VAL A 206 10.83 10.93 7.85
N VAL A 207 11.90 10.41 7.26
CA VAL A 207 11.97 10.17 5.79
C VAL A 207 10.88 9.21 5.34
N LEU A 208 10.70 8.09 6.04
CA LEU A 208 9.64 7.13 5.74
C LEU A 208 8.25 7.75 5.89
N SER A 209 8.04 8.66 6.84
CA SER A 209 6.76 9.34 6.99
C SER A 209 6.41 10.18 5.75
N PHE A 210 7.36 10.93 5.17
CA PHE A 210 7.10 11.69 3.94
C PHE A 210 6.73 10.79 2.75
N SER A 211 7.28 9.58 2.67
CA SER A 211 6.93 8.62 1.61
C SER A 211 5.43 8.23 1.63
N ARG A 212 4.76 8.35 2.79
CA ARG A 212 3.32 8.06 2.95
C ARG A 212 2.41 9.06 2.23
N ILE A 213 2.92 10.21 1.77
CA ILE A 213 2.13 11.10 0.89
C ILE A 213 1.68 10.37 -0.39
N ALA A 214 2.44 9.36 -0.81
CA ALA A 214 2.08 8.51 -1.94
C ALA A 214 0.68 7.88 -1.79
N TYR A 215 0.12 7.66 -0.60
CA TYR A 215 -1.24 7.13 -0.47
C TYR A 215 -2.35 8.10 -0.88
N ILE A 216 -2.06 9.40 -0.88
CA ILE A 216 -3.05 10.45 -1.21
C ILE A 216 -3.02 10.75 -2.71
N LEU A 217 -1.88 10.52 -3.37
CA LEU A 217 -1.67 10.79 -4.80
C LEU A 217 -2.65 10.07 -5.76
N PRO A 218 -3.13 8.82 -5.53
CA PRO A 218 -4.08 8.15 -6.42
C PRO A 218 -5.46 8.81 -6.47
N ALA A 219 -5.78 9.66 -5.51
CA ALA A 219 -7.05 10.40 -5.49
C ALA A 219 -7.10 11.45 -6.61
N ASN A 220 -5.94 11.95 -7.07
CA ASN A 220 -5.88 12.91 -8.16
C ASN A 220 -5.85 12.21 -9.53
N GLU A 221 -6.54 12.79 -10.51
CA GLU A 221 -6.59 12.31 -11.88
C GLU A 221 -5.23 12.41 -12.59
N SER A 222 -4.47 13.47 -12.36
CA SER A 222 -3.17 13.66 -13.03
C SER A 222 -2.04 12.84 -12.40
N PHE A 223 -2.05 12.61 -11.08
CA PHE A 223 -0.96 11.90 -10.39
C PHE A 223 -1.22 10.41 -10.20
N GLY A 224 -2.48 9.97 -10.28
CA GLY A 224 -2.84 8.59 -10.03
C GLY A 224 -2.25 7.58 -11.03
N PRO A 225 -2.50 7.73 -12.34
CA PRO A 225 -1.92 6.83 -13.35
C PRO A 225 -0.39 6.77 -13.28
N LEU A 226 0.27 7.93 -13.12
CA LEU A 226 1.73 8.05 -12.98
C LEU A 226 2.27 7.26 -11.78
N GLN A 227 1.59 7.32 -10.64
CA GLN A 227 2.01 6.56 -9.46
C GLN A 227 1.83 5.06 -9.65
N ILE A 228 0.72 4.63 -10.26
CA ILE A 228 0.43 3.21 -10.47
C ILE A 228 1.43 2.60 -11.46
N SER A 229 1.77 3.30 -12.53
CA SER A 229 2.80 2.86 -13.49
C SER A 229 4.18 2.79 -12.84
N LEU A 230 4.57 3.79 -12.03
CA LEU A 230 5.82 3.75 -11.26
C LEU A 230 5.86 2.56 -10.28
N GLY A 231 4.78 2.30 -9.55
CA GLY A 231 4.73 1.19 -8.60
C GLY A 231 4.89 -0.19 -9.27
N ARG A 232 4.49 -0.32 -10.53
CA ARG A 232 4.65 -1.56 -11.30
C ARG A 232 6.02 -1.70 -11.92
N THR A 233 6.57 -0.63 -12.51
CA THR A 233 7.95 -0.64 -13.03
C THR A 233 8.95 -1.01 -11.93
N VAL A 234 8.75 -0.55 -10.68
CA VAL A 234 9.57 -0.96 -9.52
C VAL A 234 9.57 -2.48 -9.30
N LYS A 235 8.45 -3.18 -9.51
CA LYS A 235 8.41 -4.65 -9.38
C LYS A 235 9.26 -5.34 -10.46
N ASP A 236 9.33 -4.77 -11.66
CA ASP A 236 10.19 -5.28 -12.72
C ASP A 236 11.66 -4.95 -12.48
N ILE A 237 11.96 -3.76 -11.92
CA ILE A 237 13.31 -3.39 -11.47
C ILE A 237 13.87 -4.42 -10.49
N PHE A 238 13.06 -4.92 -9.55
CA PHE A 238 13.50 -5.93 -8.58
C PHE A 238 13.98 -7.23 -9.25
N LYS A 239 13.37 -7.67 -10.36
CA LYS A 239 13.83 -8.85 -11.11
C LYS A 239 15.23 -8.62 -11.69
N PHE A 240 15.48 -7.44 -12.24
CA PHE A 240 16.79 -7.06 -12.77
C PHE A 240 17.85 -6.86 -11.68
N MET A 241 17.44 -6.34 -10.51
CA MET A 241 18.32 -6.08 -9.38
C MET A 241 19.02 -7.35 -8.87
N VAL A 242 18.43 -8.53 -9.09
CA VAL A 242 19.09 -9.82 -8.78
C VAL A 242 20.39 -9.98 -9.56
N LEU A 243 20.36 -9.76 -10.88
CA LEU A 243 21.56 -9.84 -11.73
C LEU A 243 22.59 -8.78 -11.34
N PHE A 244 22.11 -7.56 -11.07
CA PHE A 244 22.95 -6.46 -10.60
C PHE A 244 23.71 -6.82 -9.31
N ILE A 245 23.01 -7.37 -8.31
CA ILE A 245 23.61 -7.77 -7.02
C ILE A 245 24.62 -8.91 -7.22
N MET A 246 24.36 -9.89 -8.10
CA MET A 246 25.31 -10.97 -8.36
C MET A 246 26.65 -10.45 -8.90
N VAL A 247 26.60 -9.58 -9.91
CA VAL A 247 27.81 -8.97 -10.50
C VAL A 247 28.52 -8.09 -9.47
N PHE A 248 27.77 -7.26 -8.75
CA PHE A 248 28.31 -6.40 -7.70
C PHE A 248 29.06 -7.20 -6.63
N LEU A 249 28.47 -8.27 -6.10
CA LEU A 249 29.10 -9.13 -5.09
C LEU A 249 30.35 -9.85 -5.61
N ALA A 250 30.34 -10.30 -6.87
CA ALA A 250 31.51 -10.96 -7.48
C ALA A 250 32.72 -10.03 -7.52
N PHE A 251 32.54 -8.78 -7.97
CA PHE A 251 33.61 -7.78 -7.98
C PHE A 251 33.99 -7.30 -6.57
N MET A 252 33.02 -7.15 -5.66
CA MET A 252 33.29 -6.80 -4.26
C MET A 252 34.20 -7.82 -3.59
N ILE A 253 33.89 -9.11 -3.70
CA ILE A 253 34.71 -10.18 -3.14
C ILE A 253 36.06 -10.24 -3.86
N GLY A 254 36.10 -10.10 -5.19
CA GLY A 254 37.35 -10.07 -5.95
C GLY A 254 38.31 -8.95 -5.51
N MET A 255 37.80 -7.72 -5.36
CA MET A 255 38.58 -6.58 -4.89
C MET A 255 38.99 -6.73 -3.42
N PHE A 256 38.11 -7.26 -2.56
CA PHE A 256 38.44 -7.56 -1.17
C PHE A 256 39.59 -8.58 -1.07
N ILE A 257 39.53 -9.69 -1.81
CA ILE A 257 40.59 -10.71 -1.81
C ILE A 257 41.92 -10.12 -2.29
N LEU A 258 41.88 -9.24 -3.30
CA LEU A 258 43.09 -8.60 -3.83
C LEU A 258 43.76 -7.66 -2.81
N TYR A 259 42.97 -6.87 -2.08
CA TYR A 259 43.46 -5.78 -1.23
C TYR A 259 43.46 -6.06 0.28
N SER A 260 42.90 -7.19 0.73
CA SER A 260 42.81 -7.56 2.16
C SER A 260 44.17 -7.53 2.88
N TYR A 261 45.25 -7.96 2.22
CA TYR A 261 46.60 -7.99 2.81
C TYR A 261 47.30 -6.63 2.87
N TYR A 262 46.75 -5.59 2.23
CA TYR A 262 47.37 -4.27 2.12
C TYR A 262 46.82 -3.25 3.13
N LEU A 263 46.29 -3.72 4.26
CA LEU A 263 45.84 -2.86 5.35
C LEU A 263 47.01 -1.97 5.86
N GLY A 264 46.82 -0.65 5.89
CA GLY A 264 47.85 0.33 6.26
C GLY A 264 48.86 0.69 5.14
N ALA A 265 48.89 -0.09 4.06
CA ALA A 265 49.78 0.09 2.91
C ALA A 265 49.10 0.80 1.71
N LYS A 266 47.89 1.30 1.89
CA LYS A 266 47.13 2.07 0.88
C LYS A 266 47.03 3.54 1.28
N VAL A 267 46.78 4.39 0.29
CA VAL A 267 46.48 5.82 0.51
C VAL A 267 45.12 5.96 1.21
N ASN A 268 44.11 5.22 0.73
CA ASN A 268 42.76 5.17 1.29
C ASN A 268 42.47 3.80 1.89
N ALA A 269 41.58 3.73 2.89
CA ALA A 269 41.16 2.46 3.53
C ALA A 269 40.30 1.55 2.62
N ALA A 270 40.07 1.97 1.39
CA ALA A 270 39.26 1.28 0.39
C ALA A 270 39.73 -0.17 0.13
N PHE A 271 38.76 -1.07 -0.01
CA PHE A 271 38.94 -2.49 -0.35
C PHE A 271 39.64 -3.37 0.69
N THR A 272 39.98 -2.83 1.86
CA THR A 272 40.71 -3.58 2.91
C THR A 272 39.80 -4.47 3.76
N THR A 273 38.57 -4.03 3.99
CA THR A 273 37.50 -4.79 4.66
C THR A 273 36.33 -4.98 3.71
N VAL A 274 35.46 -5.96 4.00
CA VAL A 274 34.24 -6.20 3.20
C VAL A 274 33.33 -4.96 3.22
N GLU A 275 33.20 -4.30 4.36
CA GLU A 275 32.38 -3.09 4.50
C GLU A 275 32.92 -1.92 3.66
N GLU A 276 34.23 -1.66 3.71
CA GLU A 276 34.81 -0.57 2.91
C GLU A 276 34.87 -0.91 1.41
N SER A 277 35.01 -2.19 1.06
CA SER A 277 34.85 -2.67 -0.32
C SER A 277 33.44 -2.40 -0.83
N PHE A 278 32.42 -2.69 -0.01
CA PHE A 278 31.03 -2.40 -0.34
C PHE A 278 30.82 -0.90 -0.54
N LYS A 279 31.24 -0.05 0.41
CA LYS A 279 31.05 1.42 0.32
C LYS A 279 31.70 1.99 -0.94
N THR A 280 32.95 1.63 -1.21
CA THR A 280 33.71 2.17 -2.35
C THR A 280 33.12 1.75 -3.70
N LEU A 281 32.73 0.49 -3.86
CA LEU A 281 32.05 0.03 -5.08
C LEU A 281 30.65 0.62 -5.21
N PHE A 282 29.89 0.73 -4.11
CA PHE A 282 28.56 1.33 -4.14
C PHE A 282 28.61 2.78 -4.61
N TRP A 283 29.49 3.61 -4.02
CA TRP A 283 29.65 5.01 -4.40
C TRP A 283 30.26 5.20 -5.80
N SER A 284 31.02 4.22 -6.30
CA SER A 284 31.55 4.26 -7.67
C SER A 284 30.48 4.17 -8.76
N ILE A 285 29.33 3.54 -8.50
CA ILE A 285 28.20 3.50 -9.44
C ILE A 285 27.70 4.92 -9.75
N PHE A 286 27.79 5.82 -8.76
CA PHE A 286 27.41 7.23 -8.88
C PHE A 286 28.56 8.15 -9.28
N GLY A 287 29.75 7.61 -9.56
CA GLY A 287 30.94 8.40 -9.90
C GLY A 287 31.55 9.17 -8.73
N LEU A 288 31.20 8.86 -7.47
CA LEU A 288 31.71 9.53 -6.27
C LEU A 288 32.93 8.83 -5.65
N SER A 289 33.42 7.76 -6.26
CA SER A 289 34.58 7.01 -5.79
C SER A 289 35.86 7.47 -6.50
N GLU A 290 36.89 7.76 -5.71
CA GLU A 290 38.18 8.22 -6.22
C GLU A 290 39.02 7.08 -6.81
N VAL A 291 39.77 7.38 -7.89
CA VAL A 291 40.70 6.43 -8.52
C VAL A 291 41.94 6.16 -7.64
N THR A 292 42.27 7.10 -6.74
CA THR A 292 43.32 6.96 -5.70
C THR A 292 43.05 5.82 -4.72
N SER A 293 41.81 5.32 -4.66
CA SER A 293 41.42 4.16 -3.84
C SER A 293 42.11 2.85 -4.24
N VAL A 294 42.63 2.75 -5.48
CA VAL A 294 43.33 1.58 -6.03
C VAL A 294 44.84 1.65 -5.78
N VAL A 295 45.37 2.87 -5.61
CA VAL A 295 46.81 3.15 -5.47
C VAL A 295 47.35 2.61 -4.14
N LEU A 296 48.50 1.95 -4.24
CA LEU A 296 49.26 1.38 -3.12
C LEU A 296 50.44 2.30 -2.78
N LYS A 297 50.91 2.27 -1.54
CA LYS A 297 52.13 2.97 -1.12
C LYS A 297 53.41 2.21 -1.46
N TYR A 298 53.31 0.89 -1.69
CA TYR A 298 54.43 0.03 -2.07
C TYR A 298 54.52 -0.13 -3.59
N ASP A 299 55.72 -0.42 -4.09
CA ASP A 299 56.01 -0.64 -5.52
C ASP A 299 55.46 -1.96 -6.11
N HIS A 300 54.41 -2.53 -5.51
CA HIS A 300 53.72 -3.72 -6.02
C HIS A 300 52.82 -3.38 -7.22
N LYS A 301 53.44 -2.90 -8.28
CA LYS A 301 52.79 -2.39 -9.51
C LYS A 301 51.91 -3.43 -10.20
N PHE A 302 52.22 -4.72 -10.05
CA PHE A 302 51.38 -5.79 -10.58
C PHE A 302 49.98 -5.79 -9.94
N ILE A 303 49.90 -5.73 -8.61
CA ILE A 303 48.62 -5.73 -7.89
C ILE A 303 47.85 -4.44 -8.17
N GLU A 304 48.55 -3.31 -8.22
CA GLU A 304 47.96 -2.03 -8.61
C GLU A 304 47.34 -2.08 -10.00
N ASN A 305 48.07 -2.62 -10.99
CA ASN A 305 47.58 -2.78 -12.35
C ASN A 305 46.37 -3.73 -12.42
N ILE A 306 46.39 -4.85 -11.71
CA ILE A 306 45.24 -5.77 -11.63
C ILE A 306 44.04 -5.07 -11.00
N GLY A 307 44.24 -4.27 -9.96
CA GLY A 307 43.20 -3.48 -9.33
C GLY A 307 42.60 -2.44 -10.28
N TYR A 308 43.44 -1.73 -11.06
CA TYR A 308 42.97 -0.79 -12.08
C TYR A 308 42.14 -1.49 -13.16
N VAL A 309 42.57 -2.66 -13.62
CA VAL A 309 41.84 -3.44 -14.61
C VAL A 309 40.51 -3.93 -14.05
N LEU A 310 40.49 -4.53 -12.86
CA LEU A 310 39.25 -5.02 -12.23
C LEU A 310 38.27 -3.88 -11.96
N TYR A 311 38.74 -2.77 -11.42
CA TYR A 311 37.91 -1.60 -11.16
C TYR A 311 37.40 -0.93 -12.45
N GLY A 312 38.23 -0.91 -13.50
CA GLY A 312 37.84 -0.44 -14.83
C GLY A 312 36.74 -1.32 -15.46
N ILE A 313 36.94 -2.65 -15.47
CA ILE A 313 35.96 -3.61 -15.99
C ILE A 313 34.66 -3.54 -15.18
N TYR A 314 34.75 -3.40 -13.86
CA TYR A 314 33.60 -3.18 -13.00
C TYR A 314 32.81 -1.94 -13.43
N ASN A 315 33.46 -0.79 -13.61
CA ASN A 315 32.76 0.44 -13.99
C ASN A 315 32.13 0.33 -15.39
N VAL A 316 32.83 -0.26 -16.37
CA VAL A 316 32.26 -0.52 -17.70
C VAL A 316 31.04 -1.44 -17.60
N THR A 317 31.14 -2.53 -16.84
CA THR A 317 30.04 -3.51 -16.73
C THR A 317 28.85 -2.92 -15.97
N MET A 318 29.08 -2.30 -14.82
CA MET A 318 28.01 -1.79 -13.95
C MET A 318 27.37 -0.52 -14.50
N VAL A 319 28.17 0.47 -14.89
CA VAL A 319 27.68 1.79 -15.29
C VAL A 319 27.33 1.83 -16.77
N VAL A 320 28.15 1.25 -17.66
CA VAL A 320 27.88 1.35 -19.11
C VAL A 320 26.91 0.27 -19.59
N VAL A 321 27.03 -0.97 -19.10
CA VAL A 321 26.17 -2.06 -19.56
C VAL A 321 24.91 -2.15 -18.70
N LEU A 322 25.03 -2.43 -17.40
CA LEU A 322 23.88 -2.75 -16.56
C LEU A 322 22.97 -1.56 -16.28
N LEU A 323 23.51 -0.35 -16.05
CA LEU A 323 22.68 0.84 -15.86
C LEU A 323 21.88 1.18 -17.13
N ASN A 324 22.52 1.13 -18.31
CA ASN A 324 21.85 1.42 -19.57
C ASN A 324 20.80 0.36 -19.93
N MET A 325 21.09 -0.91 -19.64
CA MET A 325 20.09 -1.97 -19.77
C MET A 325 18.91 -1.77 -18.80
N LEU A 326 19.17 -1.37 -17.55
CA LEU A 326 18.11 -1.06 -16.59
C LEU A 326 17.20 0.08 -17.08
N ILE A 327 17.79 1.15 -17.61
CA ILE A 327 17.03 2.28 -18.18
C ILE A 327 16.17 1.81 -19.37
N ALA A 328 16.75 1.01 -20.29
CA ALA A 328 16.01 0.47 -21.42
C ALA A 328 14.84 -0.44 -20.99
N MET A 329 15.06 -1.30 -20.00
CA MET A 329 14.04 -2.18 -19.44
C MET A 329 12.92 -1.39 -18.76
N ILE A 330 13.26 -0.34 -18.00
CA ILE A 330 12.26 0.54 -17.36
C ILE A 330 11.42 1.23 -18.43
N ASN A 331 12.01 1.74 -19.51
CA ASN A 331 11.26 2.40 -20.58
C ASN A 331 10.30 1.45 -21.31
N SER A 332 10.74 0.24 -21.63
CA SER A 332 9.88 -0.77 -22.27
C SER A 332 8.74 -1.21 -21.36
N SER A 333 9.02 -1.46 -20.08
CA SER A 333 8.01 -1.82 -19.07
C SER A 333 7.03 -0.66 -18.84
N TYR A 334 7.52 0.58 -18.77
CA TYR A 334 6.67 1.76 -18.60
C TYR A 334 5.67 1.91 -19.76
N GLN A 335 6.11 1.73 -21.01
CA GLN A 335 5.23 1.81 -22.18
C GLN A 335 4.14 0.73 -22.18
N GLU A 336 4.49 -0.52 -21.86
CA GLU A 336 3.52 -1.61 -21.77
C GLU A 336 2.47 -1.36 -20.66
N ILE A 337 2.88 -0.76 -19.55
CA ILE A 337 1.99 -0.48 -18.41
C ILE A 337 1.14 0.79 -18.63
N GLU A 338 1.61 1.73 -19.45
CA GLU A 338 0.91 3.00 -19.69
C GLU A 338 -0.44 2.79 -20.41
N ASP A 339 -0.51 1.82 -21.33
CA ASP A 339 -1.72 1.53 -22.13
C ASP A 339 -2.94 1.14 -21.28
N ASP A 340 -2.72 0.38 -20.19
CA ASP A 340 -3.78 -0.05 -19.26
C ASP A 340 -3.88 0.80 -17.99
N SER A 341 -3.00 1.80 -17.84
CA SER A 341 -2.82 2.57 -16.59
C SER A 341 -4.12 3.21 -16.09
N ASP A 342 -5.00 3.60 -17.01
CA ASP A 342 -6.25 4.28 -16.74
C ASP A 342 -7.29 3.37 -16.05
N VAL A 343 -7.42 2.13 -16.52
CA VAL A 343 -8.33 1.11 -15.97
C VAL A 343 -7.86 0.72 -14.57
N GLU A 344 -6.56 0.56 -14.42
CA GLU A 344 -5.93 0.14 -13.18
C GLU A 344 -5.92 1.24 -12.12
N TRP A 345 -5.68 2.47 -12.53
CA TRP A 345 -5.85 3.62 -11.67
C TRP A 345 -7.29 3.73 -11.19
N LYS A 346 -8.29 3.57 -12.07
CA LYS A 346 -9.70 3.57 -11.67
C LYS A 346 -10.01 2.43 -10.70
N PHE A 347 -9.42 1.25 -10.87
CA PHE A 347 -9.53 0.13 -9.93
C PHE A 347 -8.90 0.45 -8.56
N ALA A 348 -7.66 0.95 -8.54
CA ALA A 348 -6.95 1.34 -7.32
C ALA A 348 -7.67 2.47 -6.58
N ARG A 349 -8.17 3.47 -7.31
CA ARG A 349 -8.98 4.58 -6.79
C ARG A 349 -10.27 4.07 -6.17
N SER A 350 -10.97 3.14 -6.82
CA SER A 350 -12.17 2.50 -6.27
C SER A 350 -11.86 1.73 -4.98
N LYS A 351 -10.73 1.00 -4.92
CA LYS A 351 -10.28 0.31 -3.69
C LYS A 351 -10.02 1.31 -2.55
N LEU A 352 -9.38 2.44 -2.85
CA LEU A 352 -9.16 3.52 -1.89
C LEU A 352 -10.48 4.07 -1.34
N TRP A 353 -11.45 4.41 -2.21
CA TRP A 353 -12.76 4.89 -1.76
C TRP A 353 -13.54 3.84 -0.96
N LEU A 354 -13.44 2.56 -1.34
CA LEU A 354 -14.10 1.45 -0.64
C LEU A 354 -13.68 1.36 0.82
N SER A 355 -12.41 1.62 1.12
CA SER A 355 -11.91 1.63 2.50
C SER A 355 -12.54 2.69 3.41
N TYR A 356 -13.13 3.76 2.83
CA TYR A 356 -13.80 4.83 3.57
C TYR A 356 -15.33 4.69 3.62
N PHE A 357 -15.92 3.79 2.81
CA PHE A 357 -17.34 3.46 2.90
C PHE A 357 -17.66 2.69 4.18
N ASP A 358 -16.74 1.86 4.66
CA ASP A 358 -16.95 1.10 5.89
C ASP A 358 -16.95 2.01 7.15
N ASP A 359 -17.79 1.67 8.12
CA ASP A 359 -18.01 2.46 9.34
C ASP A 359 -16.83 2.41 10.35
N GLY A 360 -15.73 1.72 10.02
CA GLY A 360 -14.61 1.47 10.92
C GLY A 360 -13.66 2.65 11.17
N LYS A 361 -13.49 3.58 10.20
CA LYS A 361 -12.46 4.65 10.21
C LYS A 361 -13.04 6.07 10.36
N THR A 362 -13.91 6.31 11.34
CA THR A 362 -14.64 7.60 11.48
C THR A 362 -13.80 8.76 12.03
N LEU A 363 -12.72 8.52 12.78
CA LEU A 363 -11.88 9.56 13.38
C LEU A 363 -10.43 9.48 12.87
N PRO A 364 -9.84 10.58 12.38
CA PRO A 364 -8.42 10.60 12.05
C PRO A 364 -7.55 10.52 13.31
N PRO A 365 -6.32 9.98 13.23
CA PRO A 365 -5.29 10.19 14.26
C PRO A 365 -5.16 11.70 14.55
N PRO A 366 -4.94 12.16 15.80
CA PRO A 366 -4.70 11.42 17.04
C PRO A 366 -6.00 10.95 17.73
N PHE A 367 -7.16 11.43 17.29
CA PHE A 367 -8.45 11.18 17.94
C PHE A 367 -8.92 9.73 17.86
N SER A 368 -8.28 8.90 17.03
CA SER A 368 -8.45 7.45 16.98
C SER A 368 -8.18 6.75 18.33
N LEU A 369 -7.34 7.33 19.19
CA LEU A 369 -7.00 6.75 20.49
C LEU A 369 -8.19 6.74 21.45
N VAL A 370 -9.15 7.67 21.32
CA VAL A 370 -10.32 7.77 22.20
C VAL A 370 -11.34 6.70 21.78
N PRO A 371 -11.48 5.60 22.51
CA PRO A 371 -12.48 4.58 22.18
C PRO A 371 -13.87 5.18 22.31
N SER A 372 -14.77 4.81 21.41
CA SER A 372 -16.17 5.23 21.54
C SER A 372 -16.72 4.78 22.91
N PRO A 373 -17.53 5.61 23.60
CA PRO A 373 -18.10 5.26 24.91
C PRO A 373 -18.83 3.90 24.91
N LYS A 374 -19.39 3.51 23.75
CA LYS A 374 -20.02 2.21 23.52
C LYS A 374 -19.01 1.05 23.55
N SER A 375 -17.81 1.21 22.99
CA SER A 375 -16.76 0.19 22.99
C SER A 375 -16.23 -0.09 24.39
N PHE A 376 -16.06 0.94 25.22
CA PHE A 376 -15.72 0.75 26.64
C PHE A 376 -16.81 -0.01 27.39
N PHE A 377 -18.08 0.30 27.15
CA PHE A 377 -19.20 -0.40 27.77
C PHE A 377 -19.23 -1.89 27.39
N TYR A 378 -19.05 -2.23 26.10
CA TYR A 378 -18.97 -3.62 25.66
C TYR A 378 -17.71 -4.35 26.16
N PHE A 379 -16.56 -3.68 26.20
CA PHE A 379 -15.31 -4.24 26.73
C PHE A 379 -15.40 -4.51 28.23
N PHE A 380 -15.93 -3.55 29.00
CA PHE A 380 -16.18 -3.68 30.43
C PHE A 380 -17.21 -4.77 30.71
N MET A 381 -18.29 -4.85 29.92
CA MET A 381 -19.26 -5.96 30.00
C MET A 381 -18.62 -7.31 29.68
N LYS A 382 -17.71 -7.39 28.70
CA LYS A 382 -16.97 -8.62 28.36
C LYS A 382 -16.03 -9.03 29.48
N ILE A 383 -15.34 -8.09 30.12
CA ILE A 383 -14.48 -8.33 31.30
C ILE A 383 -15.32 -8.78 32.50
N ILE A 384 -16.46 -8.13 32.78
CA ILE A 384 -17.39 -8.55 33.83
C ILE A 384 -17.93 -9.95 33.54
N LYS A 385 -18.26 -10.28 32.28
CA LYS A 385 -18.72 -11.61 31.89
C LYS A 385 -17.62 -12.66 32.04
N LEU A 386 -16.37 -12.32 31.69
CA LEU A 386 -15.19 -13.18 31.88
C LEU A 386 -14.88 -13.43 33.37
N LEU A 387 -14.95 -12.39 34.20
CA LEU A 387 -14.80 -12.48 35.66
C LEU A 387 -15.96 -13.24 36.31
N ARG A 388 -17.21 -13.03 35.86
CA ARG A 388 -18.37 -13.82 36.31
C ARG A 388 -18.27 -15.29 35.86
N CYS A 389 -17.73 -15.58 34.69
CA CYS A 389 -17.47 -16.94 34.23
C CYS A 389 -16.37 -17.62 35.06
N ARG A 390 -15.30 -16.91 35.45
CA ARG A 390 -14.30 -17.41 36.41
C ARG A 390 -14.89 -17.66 37.80
N ARG A 391 -15.73 -16.75 38.30
CA ARG A 391 -16.40 -16.90 39.61
C ARG A 391 -17.41 -18.05 39.63
N LYS A 392 -18.16 -18.27 38.53
CA LYS A 392 -19.05 -19.43 38.37
C LYS A 392 -18.33 -20.76 38.20
N ARG A 393 -17.10 -20.78 37.68
CA ARG A 393 -16.27 -22.01 37.62
C ARG A 393 -15.79 -22.41 39.02
N LEU A 394 -15.27 -21.45 39.78
CA LEU A 394 -14.80 -21.70 41.15
C LEU A 394 -15.91 -22.15 42.13
N GLN A 395 -17.13 -21.62 41.96
CA GLN A 395 -18.27 -22.03 42.80
C GLN A 395 -18.82 -23.42 42.42
N LYS A 396 -18.70 -23.83 41.14
CA LYS A 396 -19.11 -25.17 40.68
C LYS A 396 -18.17 -26.28 41.16
N ASP A 397 -16.91 -25.94 41.41
CA ASP A 397 -15.91 -26.90 41.93
C ASP A 397 -16.06 -27.12 43.45
N MET A 398 -16.73 -26.20 44.18
CA MET A 398 -17.01 -26.33 45.61
C MET A 398 -18.35 -27.03 45.92
N GLU A 399 -19.32 -26.98 45.00
CA GLU A 399 -20.63 -27.66 45.14
C GLU A 399 -20.66 -29.11 44.62
N MET A 400 -19.63 -29.59 43.90
CA MET A 400 -19.54 -30.99 43.45
C MET A 400 -19.02 -31.97 44.52
N GLY A 401 -19.28 -31.67 45.81
CA GLY A 401 -18.97 -32.56 46.94
C GLY A 401 -20.18 -33.24 47.59
N ILE A 402 -21.41 -32.80 47.31
CA ILE A 402 -22.62 -33.34 47.97
C ILE A 402 -23.79 -33.42 46.99
N GLY A 403 -24.32 -34.64 46.80
CA GLY A 403 -25.69 -34.85 46.33
C GLY A 403 -25.87 -35.22 44.86
N ASN A 404 -25.71 -36.50 44.55
CA ASN A 404 -26.20 -37.11 43.32
C ASN A 404 -27.71 -37.40 43.46
N SER A 405 -28.53 -36.94 42.51
CA SER A 405 -29.80 -37.52 42.03
C SER A 405 -30.90 -36.46 41.77
N LYS A 406 -31.58 -36.60 40.62
CA LYS A 406 -32.80 -35.91 40.16
C LYS A 406 -32.65 -34.48 39.62
N SER A 407 -32.35 -34.35 38.32
CA SER A 407 -32.95 -33.36 37.39
C SER A 407 -32.23 -33.35 36.04
N ARG A 408 -32.38 -34.43 35.27
CA ARG A 408 -32.09 -34.42 33.81
C ARG A 408 -33.27 -35.03 33.08
N LEU A 409 -34.38 -34.32 33.12
CA LEU A 409 -35.52 -34.52 32.23
C LEU A 409 -36.33 -33.23 32.29
N ASN A 410 -36.65 -32.69 31.12
CA ASN A 410 -37.30 -31.38 30.86
C ASN A 410 -36.29 -30.23 30.73
N LEU A 411 -35.82 -29.97 29.50
CA LEU A 411 -36.07 -28.70 28.77
C LEU A 411 -35.30 -28.67 27.42
N PHE A 412 -35.45 -29.72 26.61
CA PHE A 412 -35.03 -29.72 25.20
C PHE A 412 -36.24 -29.63 24.25
N SER A 413 -37.32 -29.01 24.72
CA SER A 413 -38.59 -28.83 23.99
C SER A 413 -39.03 -27.38 24.08
N GLN A 414 -38.31 -26.49 23.37
CA GLN A 414 -38.82 -25.18 22.97
C GLN A 414 -37.85 -24.51 21.98
N SER A 415 -37.88 -24.92 20.70
CA SER A 415 -37.41 -24.07 19.58
C SER A 415 -37.81 -24.54 18.18
N ASN A 416 -38.71 -25.53 18.02
CA ASN A 416 -39.20 -25.96 16.71
C ASN A 416 -40.73 -25.81 16.58
N SER A 417 -41.27 -24.61 16.82
CA SER A 417 -42.69 -24.35 16.59
C SER A 417 -42.93 -22.95 16.04
N ARG A 418 -42.45 -22.69 14.81
CA ARG A 418 -43.08 -21.78 13.83
C ARG A 418 -42.76 -22.27 12.40
N VAL A 419 -43.16 -23.50 12.11
CA VAL A 419 -43.30 -24.01 10.74
C VAL A 419 -44.73 -24.52 10.64
N PHE A 420 -45.67 -23.60 10.42
CA PHE A 420 -47.03 -23.94 9.96
C PHE A 420 -47.68 -22.70 9.35
N GLU A 421 -47.53 -22.55 8.03
CA GLU A 421 -48.52 -22.02 7.07
C GLU A 421 -47.91 -22.13 5.66
N SER A 422 -47.88 -23.35 5.15
CA SER A 422 -47.21 -23.78 3.92
C SER A 422 -48.13 -23.78 2.68
N HIS A 423 -49.06 -22.83 2.58
CA HIS A 423 -49.94 -22.73 1.40
C HIS A 423 -49.96 -21.36 0.69
N SER A 424 -49.34 -20.31 1.25
CA SER A 424 -49.21 -19.00 0.57
C SER A 424 -47.80 -18.69 0.03
N PHE A 425 -46.79 -19.51 0.35
CA PHE A 425 -45.39 -19.24 -0.03
C PHE A 425 -45.02 -19.68 -1.45
N ASN A 426 -45.79 -20.59 -2.06
CA ASN A 426 -45.51 -21.07 -3.42
C ASN A 426 -45.79 -20.00 -4.50
N SER A 427 -46.54 -18.94 -4.19
CA SER A 427 -46.71 -17.79 -5.10
C SER A 427 -45.59 -16.74 -4.96
N ILE A 428 -44.91 -16.69 -3.82
CA ILE A 428 -43.79 -15.76 -3.55
C ILE A 428 -42.45 -16.36 -4.04
N LEU A 429 -42.31 -17.69 -4.03
CA LEU A 429 -41.11 -18.39 -4.52
C LEU A 429 -41.00 -18.43 -6.06
N ASN A 430 -42.11 -18.20 -6.77
CA ASN A 430 -42.20 -18.30 -8.24
C ASN A 430 -42.08 -16.96 -8.97
N GLN A 431 -41.97 -15.83 -8.27
CA GLN A 431 -41.61 -14.57 -8.91
C GLN A 431 -40.08 -14.52 -9.05
N PRO A 432 -39.54 -14.45 -10.28
CA PRO A 432 -38.11 -14.29 -10.44
C PRO A 432 -37.72 -13.01 -9.73
N SER A 433 -36.73 -13.09 -8.85
CA SER A 433 -36.28 -11.94 -8.08
C SER A 433 -35.93 -10.81 -9.05
N ARG A 434 -36.10 -9.55 -8.61
CA ARG A 434 -35.74 -8.39 -9.44
C ARG A 434 -34.31 -8.51 -10.01
N TYR A 435 -33.40 -9.11 -9.24
CA TYR A 435 -32.05 -9.47 -9.69
C TYR A 435 -32.05 -10.44 -10.87
N GLN A 436 -32.78 -11.56 -10.79
CA GLN A 436 -32.88 -12.55 -11.88
C GLN A 436 -33.49 -11.94 -13.16
N GLN A 437 -34.48 -11.06 -13.02
CA GLN A 437 -35.08 -10.35 -14.16
C GLN A 437 -34.07 -9.41 -14.84
N ILE A 438 -33.29 -8.66 -14.05
CA ILE A 438 -32.23 -7.79 -14.56
C ILE A 438 -31.15 -8.62 -15.23
N MET A 439 -30.70 -9.70 -14.59
CA MET A 439 -29.68 -10.60 -15.14
C MET A 439 -30.11 -11.20 -16.48
N LYS A 440 -31.37 -11.68 -16.59
CA LYS A 440 -31.91 -12.20 -17.86
C LYS A 440 -31.91 -11.13 -18.96
N ARG A 441 -32.21 -9.87 -18.63
CA ARG A 441 -32.16 -8.75 -19.60
C ARG A 441 -30.72 -8.41 -20.00
N LEU A 442 -29.78 -8.41 -19.06
CA LEU A 442 -28.36 -8.15 -19.32
C LEU A 442 -27.76 -9.23 -20.21
N ILE A 443 -27.98 -10.51 -19.89
CA ILE A 443 -27.52 -11.65 -20.69
C ILE A 443 -28.12 -11.56 -22.10
N LYS A 444 -29.43 -11.29 -22.23
CA LYS A 444 -30.06 -11.15 -23.55
C LYS A 444 -29.42 -10.03 -24.38
N ARG A 445 -29.15 -8.86 -23.78
CA ARG A 445 -28.48 -7.75 -24.50
C ARG A 445 -27.04 -8.11 -24.87
N TYR A 446 -26.31 -8.76 -23.97
CA TYR A 446 -24.94 -9.17 -24.21
C TYR A 446 -24.85 -10.17 -25.37
N VAL A 447 -25.70 -11.21 -25.37
CA VAL A 447 -25.72 -12.22 -26.45
C VAL A 447 -26.10 -11.59 -27.79
N LEU A 448 -27.14 -10.75 -27.83
CA LEU A 448 -27.54 -10.06 -29.06
C LEU A 448 -26.43 -9.15 -29.57
N LYS A 449 -25.77 -8.41 -28.69
CA LYS A 449 -24.64 -7.55 -29.07
C LYS A 449 -23.46 -8.38 -29.58
N ALA A 450 -23.10 -9.46 -28.91
CA ALA A 450 -22.01 -10.33 -29.33
C ALA A 450 -22.29 -11.01 -30.69
N GLN A 451 -23.55 -11.34 -30.98
CA GLN A 451 -23.97 -11.83 -32.30
C GLN A 451 -23.80 -10.75 -33.37
N VAL A 452 -24.29 -9.54 -33.10
CA VAL A 452 -24.18 -8.41 -34.03
C VAL A 452 -22.72 -8.02 -34.26
N ASP A 453 -21.89 -7.97 -33.21
CA ASP A 453 -20.46 -7.65 -33.34
C ASP A 453 -19.74 -8.73 -34.18
N LYS A 454 -20.14 -10.01 -34.04
CA LYS A 454 -19.62 -11.12 -34.86
C LYS A 454 -20.09 -11.08 -36.32
N GLU A 455 -21.31 -10.63 -36.57
CA GLU A 455 -21.84 -10.41 -37.94
C GLU A 455 -21.19 -9.18 -38.61
N ASN A 456 -20.71 -8.22 -37.82
CA ASN A 456 -20.01 -7.03 -38.31
C ASN A 456 -18.49 -7.22 -38.49
N ASP A 457 -17.90 -8.24 -37.86
CA ASP A 457 -16.52 -8.66 -38.14
C ASP A 457 -16.42 -9.17 -39.60
N GLU A 458 -15.27 -8.94 -40.23
CA GLU A 458 -15.04 -9.06 -41.68
C GLU A 458 -15.73 -10.28 -42.33
N VAL A 459 -16.31 -10.04 -43.52
CA VAL A 459 -17.02 -11.02 -44.34
C VAL A 459 -16.25 -12.34 -44.38
N ASN A 460 -16.85 -13.37 -43.79
CA ASN A 460 -16.20 -14.65 -43.64
C ASN A 460 -16.05 -15.31 -45.02
N GLU A 461 -14.86 -15.80 -45.36
CA GLU A 461 -14.62 -16.55 -46.61
C GLU A 461 -15.60 -17.74 -46.75
N GLY A 462 -16.10 -18.25 -45.62
CA GLY A 462 -17.17 -19.25 -45.56
C GLY A 462 -18.52 -18.78 -46.13
N GLU A 463 -18.94 -17.54 -45.85
CA GLU A 463 -20.19 -16.97 -46.40
C GLU A 463 -20.07 -16.79 -47.91
N LEU A 464 -18.89 -16.40 -48.40
CA LEU A 464 -18.62 -16.31 -49.84
C LEU A 464 -18.69 -17.69 -50.53
N LYS A 465 -18.24 -18.75 -49.84
CA LYS A 465 -18.32 -20.13 -50.32
C LYS A 465 -19.76 -20.65 -50.33
N GLU A 466 -20.55 -20.29 -49.31
CA GLU A 466 -21.97 -20.63 -49.23
C GLU A 466 -22.75 -19.96 -50.36
N ILE A 467 -22.58 -18.65 -50.57
CA ILE A 467 -23.19 -17.93 -51.70
C ILE A 467 -22.75 -18.52 -53.05
N LYS A 468 -21.48 -18.89 -53.20
CA LYS A 468 -21.00 -19.53 -54.43
C LYS A 468 -21.65 -20.90 -54.65
N GLN A 469 -21.87 -21.66 -53.58
CA GLN A 469 -22.54 -22.95 -53.63
C GLN A 469 -24.02 -22.79 -53.98
N ASP A 470 -24.71 -21.80 -53.40
CA ASP A 470 -26.10 -21.48 -53.70
C ASP A 470 -26.28 -21.02 -55.16
N ILE A 471 -25.39 -20.17 -55.67
CA ILE A 471 -25.38 -19.78 -57.10
C ILE A 471 -25.14 -21.00 -58.00
N SER A 472 -24.25 -21.90 -57.60
CA SER A 472 -23.95 -23.11 -58.36
C SER A 472 -25.15 -24.06 -58.37
N SER A 473 -25.79 -24.25 -57.22
CA SER A 473 -27.03 -25.02 -57.05
C SER A 473 -28.14 -24.47 -57.95
N LEU A 474 -28.43 -23.17 -57.84
CA LEU A 474 -29.47 -22.50 -58.62
C LEU A 474 -29.21 -22.61 -60.13
N ARG A 475 -27.94 -22.52 -60.55
CA ARG A 475 -27.57 -22.70 -61.95
C ARG A 475 -27.90 -24.10 -62.46
N TYR A 476 -27.64 -25.16 -61.68
CA TYR A 476 -27.97 -26.52 -62.10
C TYR A 476 -29.49 -26.73 -62.15
N GLU A 477 -30.23 -26.23 -61.16
CA GLU A 477 -31.69 -26.31 -61.13
C GLU A 477 -32.34 -25.63 -62.35
N LEU A 478 -31.90 -24.41 -62.71
CA LEU A 478 -32.39 -23.72 -63.91
C LEU A 478 -32.02 -24.41 -65.23
N LEU A 479 -30.88 -25.11 -65.28
CA LEU A 479 -30.47 -25.87 -66.45
C LEU A 479 -31.29 -27.15 -66.61
N GLU A 480 -31.59 -27.82 -65.49
CA GLU A 480 -32.48 -28.99 -65.43
C GLU A 480 -33.88 -28.60 -65.92
N ASP A 481 -34.47 -27.55 -65.35
CA ASP A 481 -35.80 -27.03 -65.74
C ASP A 481 -35.85 -26.66 -67.22
N LYS A 482 -34.83 -25.97 -67.73
CA LYS A 482 -34.73 -25.64 -69.15
C LYS A 482 -34.65 -26.91 -70.00
N SER A 483 -33.86 -27.90 -69.59
CA SER A 483 -33.71 -29.15 -70.33
C SER A 483 -35.03 -29.92 -70.39
N GLN A 484 -35.75 -29.98 -69.27
CA GLN A 484 -37.04 -30.65 -69.15
C GLN A 484 -38.11 -29.93 -69.98
N ALA A 485 -38.15 -28.60 -69.95
CA ALA A 485 -39.04 -27.81 -70.82
C ALA A 485 -38.71 -27.98 -72.31
N THR A 486 -37.43 -28.10 -72.69
CA THR A 486 -37.06 -28.39 -74.09
C THR A 486 -37.42 -29.80 -74.52
N GLU A 487 -37.35 -30.78 -73.63
CA GLU A 487 -37.73 -32.16 -73.90
C GLU A 487 -39.26 -32.27 -74.05
N GLU A 488 -40.03 -31.62 -73.18
CA GLU A 488 -41.49 -31.48 -73.34
C GLU A 488 -41.86 -30.79 -74.65
N LEU A 489 -41.16 -29.71 -75.02
CA LEU A 489 -41.35 -29.01 -76.28
C LEU A 489 -41.03 -29.92 -77.48
N ALA A 490 -39.96 -30.73 -77.42
CA ALA A 490 -39.60 -31.68 -78.47
C ALA A 490 -40.66 -32.78 -78.63
N ILE A 491 -41.19 -33.30 -77.52
CA ILE A 491 -42.30 -34.27 -77.52
C ILE A 491 -43.56 -33.66 -78.15
N LEU A 492 -43.87 -32.40 -77.83
CA LEU A 492 -45.00 -31.67 -78.43
C LEU A 492 -44.81 -31.44 -79.93
N ILE A 493 -43.60 -31.08 -80.37
CA ILE A 493 -43.26 -30.93 -81.79
C ILE A 493 -43.37 -32.26 -82.53
N HIS A 494 -42.87 -33.36 -81.94
CA HIS A 494 -42.99 -34.71 -82.52
C HIS A 494 -44.47 -35.12 -82.66
N LYS A 495 -45.30 -34.91 -81.64
CA LYS A 495 -46.74 -35.17 -81.69
C LYS A 495 -47.46 -34.30 -82.73
N LEU A 496 -47.05 -33.04 -82.89
CA LEU A 496 -47.54 -32.15 -83.94
C LEU A 496 -47.12 -32.67 -85.33
N SER A 497 -45.87 -33.09 -85.49
CA SER A 497 -45.34 -33.67 -86.73
C SER A 497 -46.06 -34.96 -87.13
N GLU A 498 -46.32 -35.87 -86.18
CA GLU A 498 -47.12 -37.08 -86.43
C GLU A 498 -48.57 -36.75 -86.83
N LYS A 499 -49.17 -35.72 -86.21
CA LYS A 499 -50.52 -35.27 -86.59
C LYS A 499 -50.57 -34.55 -87.93
N LEU A 500 -49.50 -33.86 -88.33
CA LEU A 500 -49.40 -33.14 -89.60
C LEU A 500 -49.00 -34.05 -90.77
N ASN A 501 -48.47 -35.25 -90.52
CA ASN A 501 -48.03 -36.18 -91.56
C ASN A 501 -48.74 -37.55 -91.51
N PRO A 502 -50.05 -37.63 -91.85
CA PRO A 502 -50.82 -38.87 -91.71
C PRO A 502 -50.60 -39.91 -92.83
N ASN A 503 -49.65 -39.71 -93.75
CA ASN A 503 -49.40 -40.62 -94.87
C ASN A 503 -47.90 -40.84 -95.09
N ILE A 504 -47.33 -41.86 -94.44
CA ILE A 504 -46.26 -42.75 -94.93
C ILE A 504 -46.11 -43.86 -93.86
N SER A 505 -46.88 -44.93 -94.01
CA SER A 505 -46.56 -46.28 -93.50
C SER A 505 -47.60 -47.27 -94.01
N ARG A 506 -47.55 -47.50 -95.33
CA ARG A 506 -48.01 -48.74 -95.97
C ARG A 506 -47.14 -48.96 -97.19
N CYS A 507 -46.03 -49.69 -97.01
CA CYS A 507 -45.55 -50.78 -97.86
C CYS A 507 -44.21 -51.29 -97.32
N GLU A 508 -44.18 -52.62 -97.19
CA GLU A 508 -43.09 -53.56 -96.84
C GLU A 508 -42.57 -53.58 -95.40
#